data_AF-X1RIK0-F1
#
_entry.id   AF-X1RIK0-F1
#
_cell.length_a   1.000
_cell.length_b   1.000
_cell.length_c   1.000
_cell.angle_alpha   90.00
_cell.angle_beta   90.00
_cell.angle_gamma   90.00
#
_symmetry.space_group_name_H-M   'P 1'
#
loop_
_entity.id
_entity.type
_entity.pdbx_description
1 polymer ?
#
loop_
_entity_poly.entity_id
_entity_poly.type
_entity_poly.pdbx_seq_one_letter_code
_entity_poly.pdbx_strand_id
1 'polypeptide(L)' 'ATNNIHRAITYLKMKGISLLPETAEEKDGKLKAVYLDQEVSGFAVHLLQK' A
#
# COMPACT_ATOMS: atom_id res chain seq x y z
N ALA A 1 -3.07 -3.71 8.25
CA ALA A 1 -4.32 -3.48 7.50
C ALA A 1 -4.90 -2.10 7.83
N THR A 2 -5.58 -1.45 6.89
CA THR A 2 -6.16 -0.08 7.01
C THR A 2 -7.65 -0.10 6.70
N ASN A 3 -8.40 0.85 7.27
CA ASN A 3 -9.83 1.00 7.00
C ASN A 3 -10.12 1.71 5.67
N ASN A 4 -9.16 2.51 5.16
CA ASN A 4 -9.27 3.18 3.88
C ASN A 4 -7.88 3.27 3.23
N ILE A 5 -7.66 2.46 2.22
CA ILE A 5 -6.38 2.33 1.54
C ILE A 5 -5.97 3.61 0.82
N HIS A 6 -6.88 4.29 0.12
CA HIS A 6 -6.57 5.54 -0.58
C HIS A 6 -6.10 6.67 0.35
N ARG A 7 -6.72 6.78 1.53
CA ARG A 7 -6.26 7.73 2.56
C ARG A 7 -4.89 7.35 3.11
N ALA A 8 -4.64 6.07 3.35
CA ALA A 8 -3.34 5.59 3.81
C ALA A 8 -2.25 5.84 2.76
N ILE A 9 -2.52 5.57 1.48
CA ILE A 9 -1.63 5.86 0.35
C ILE A 9 -1.27 7.35 0.31
N THR A 10 -2.27 8.23 0.42
CA THR A 10 -2.05 9.69 0.42
C THR A 10 -1.18 10.11 1.59
N TYR A 11 -1.46 9.62 2.80
CA TYR A 11 -0.69 9.91 4.00
C TYR A 11 0.77 9.43 3.88
N LEU A 12 1.00 8.21 3.38
CA LEU A 12 2.34 7.65 3.20
C LEU A 12 3.13 8.45 2.16
N LYS A 13 2.50 8.84 1.05
CA LYS A 13 3.11 9.71 0.03
C LYS A 13 3.54 11.05 0.63
N MET A 14 2.72 11.66 1.50
CA MET A 14 3.09 12.89 2.23
C MET A 14 4.27 12.70 3.19
N LYS A 15 4.53 11.46 3.62
CA LYS A 15 5.69 11.10 4.44
C LYS A 15 6.92 10.68 3.62
N GLY A 16 6.86 10.81 2.29
CA GLY A 16 7.94 10.42 1.39
C GLY A 16 8.05 8.91 1.16
N ILE A 17 7.01 8.14 1.51
CA ILE A 17 6.95 6.70 1.29
C ILE A 17 6.17 6.42 0.01
N SER A 18 6.85 5.83 -0.97
CA SER A 18 6.28 5.43 -2.26
C SER A 18 5.68 4.02 -2.20
N LEU A 19 4.92 3.68 -3.24
CA LEU A 19 4.31 2.36 -3.45
C LEU A 19 4.85 1.76 -4.73
N LEU A 20 4.69 0.44 -4.88
CA LEU A 20 4.95 -0.30 -6.11
C LEU A 20 3.60 -0.58 -6.82
N PRO A 21 3.14 0.29 -7.76
CA PRO A 21 1.79 0.18 -8.34
C PRO A 21 1.56 -1.13 -9.10
N GLU A 22 2.62 -1.72 -9.65
CA GLU A 22 2.62 -3.01 -10.35
C GLU A 22 2.24 -4.19 -9.43
N THR A 23 2.32 -3.99 -8.11
CA THR A 23 1.94 -4.98 -7.11
C THR A 23 0.51 -4.81 -6.59
N ALA A 24 -0.25 -3.88 -7.18
CA ALA A 24 -1.63 -3.61 -6.79
C ALA A 24 -2.49 -4.88 -6.95
N GLU A 25 -3.10 -5.31 -5.85
CA GLU A 25 -4.10 -6.35 -5.85
C GLU A 25 -5.49 -5.70 -5.81
N GLU A 26 -6.31 -5.99 -6.80
CA GLU A 26 -7.67 -5.50 -6.90
C GLU A 26 -8.68 -6.64 -6.73
N LYS A 27 -9.80 -6.32 -6.07
CA LYS A 27 -10.95 -7.21 -5.96
C LYS A 27 -12.22 -6.41 -6.18
N ASP A 28 -13.09 -6.90 -7.07
CA ASP A 28 -14.35 -6.25 -7.44
C ASP A 28 -14.16 -4.78 -7.88
N GLY A 29 -13.08 -4.52 -8.63
CA GLY A 29 -12.71 -3.17 -9.09
C GLY A 29 -12.25 -2.22 -7.99
N LYS A 30 -11.89 -2.74 -6.80
CA LYS A 30 -11.37 -1.95 -5.68
C LYS A 30 -9.99 -2.43 -5.30
N LEU A 31 -9.08 -1.47 -5.07
CA LEU A 31 -7.77 -1.75 -4.52
C LEU A 31 -7.90 -2.41 -3.14
N LYS A 32 -7.39 -3.64 -3.02
CA LYS A 32 -7.39 -4.40 -1.77
C LYS A 32 -6.02 -4.37 -1.11
N ALA A 33 -4.94 -4.40 -1.89
CA ALA A 33 -3.60 -4.39 -1.33
C ALA A 33 -2.56 -3.81 -2.32
N VAL A 34 -1.42 -3.35 -1.80
CA VAL A 34 -0.28 -2.87 -2.59
C VAL A 34 0.98 -2.88 -1.73
N TYR A 35 2.14 -3.19 -2.29
CA TYR A 35 3.41 -3.10 -1.56
C TYR A 35 3.94 -1.67 -1.52
N LEU A 36 4.65 -1.36 -0.44
CA LEU A 36 5.45 -0.14 -0.35
C LEU A 36 6.74 -0.32 -1.15
N ASP A 37 7.24 0.77 -1.75
CA ASP A 37 8.56 0.82 -2.39
C ASP A 37 9.65 1.04 -1.33
N GLN A 38 9.63 0.16 -0.31
CA GLN A 38 10.61 0.10 0.76
C GLN A 38 10.54 -1.27 1.43
N GLU A 39 11.67 -1.67 1.99
CA GLU A 39 11.79 -2.85 2.82
C GLU A 39 12.13 -2.44 4.25
N VAL A 40 11.70 -3.26 5.21
CA VAL A 40 12.06 -3.11 6.62
C VAL A 40 12.72 -4.40 7.07
N SER A 41 14.01 -4.32 7.40
CA SER A 41 14.81 -5.48 7.87
C SER A 41 14.77 -6.70 6.93
N GLY A 42 14.75 -6.47 5.62
CA GLY A 42 14.69 -7.53 4.59
C GLY A 42 13.29 -8.08 4.33
N PHE A 43 12.25 -7.42 4.83
CA PHE A 43 10.85 -7.78 4.56
C PHE A 43 10.16 -6.71 3.72
N ALA A 44 9.46 -7.15 2.68
CA ALA A 44 8.54 -6.31 1.94
C ALA A 44 7.33 -5.93 2.81
N VAL A 45 6.87 -4.68 2.72
CA VAL A 45 5.75 -4.18 3.52
C VAL A 45 4.48 -4.10 2.69
N HIS A 46 3.44 -4.80 3.12
CA HIS A 46 2.17 -4.87 2.40
C HIS A 46 1.09 -3.99 3.04
N LEU A 47 0.54 -3.03 2.28
CA LEU A 47 -0.56 -2.17 2.70
C LEU A 47 -1.90 -2.80 2.32
N LEU A 48 -2.55 -3.46 3.28
CA LEU A 48 -3.81 -4.19 3.08
C LEU A 48 -5.04 -3.39 3.54
N GLN A 49 -6.08 -3.29 2.71
CA GLN A 49 -7.42 -2.80 3.09
C GLN A 49 -8.14 -3.88 3.90
N LYS A 50 -8.73 -3.52 5.06
CA LYS A 50 -9.62 -4.42 5.82
C LYS A 50 -10.82 -4.83 4.98
#